data_AF-A0A8C7BBK6-F1
#
_entry.id   AF-A0A8C7BBK6-F1
#
_cell.length_a   1.000
_cell.length_b   1.000
_cell.length_c   1.000
_cell.angle_alpha   90.00
_cell.angle_beta   90.00
_cell.angle_gamma   90.00
#
_symmetry.space_group_name_H-M   'P 1'
#
loop_
_entity.id
_entity.type
_entity.pdbx_description
1 polymer ?
#
loop_
_entity_poly.entity_id
_entity_poly.type
_entity_poly.pdbx_seq_one_letter_code
_entity_poly.pdbx_strand_id
1 'polypeptide(L)'
;MDPRVSGILVQLPLPDHVDERTVCNGIAPEKDVDGFHIINIGRLCLDQHSLIPATASAVWEIIKRTGIETFGKNVVVAGRSKNVGMPIAMLLHTDGEHERPGGDATVTIAHRYTPKEQLKTHTQLADIIIVAA
;
A
#
# COMPACT_ATOMS: atom_id res chain seq x y z
N MET A 1 10.41 -2.12 -26.09
CA MET A 1 10.83 -2.67 -24.78
C MET A 1 11.85 -3.77 -25.01
N ASP A 2 12.99 -3.77 -24.30
CA ASP A 2 14.01 -4.83 -24.41
C ASP A 2 13.49 -6.13 -23.75
N PRO A 3 13.41 -7.27 -24.47
CA PRO A 3 12.91 -8.54 -23.92
C PRO A 3 13.82 -9.15 -22.85
N ARG A 4 15.08 -8.71 -22.73
CA ARG A 4 16.03 -9.21 -21.70
C ARG A 4 15.83 -8.57 -20.33
N VAL A 5 15.07 -7.47 -20.26
CA VAL A 5 14.80 -6.73 -19.02
C VAL A 5 13.44 -7.16 -18.48
N SER A 6 13.40 -7.86 -17.36
CA SER A 6 12.14 -8.33 -16.75
C SER A 6 11.47 -7.30 -15.83
N GLY A 7 12.23 -6.34 -15.31
CA GLY A 7 11.75 -5.36 -14.35
C GLY A 7 12.53 -4.05 -14.44
N ILE A 8 11.85 -2.95 -14.13
CA ILE A 8 12.38 -1.59 -14.13
C ILE A 8 11.92 -0.91 -12.86
N LEU A 9 12.87 -0.33 -12.14
CA LEU A 9 12.66 0.50 -10.96
C LEU A 9 13.38 1.83 -11.19
N VAL A 10 12.78 2.92 -10.71
CA VAL A 10 13.41 4.24 -10.69
C VAL A 10 13.50 4.70 -9.25
N GLN A 11 14.72 4.92 -8.77
CA GLN A 11 14.96 5.35 -7.40
C GLN A 11 14.37 6.75 -7.18
N LEU A 12 13.48 6.86 -6.18
CA LEU A 12 12.89 8.11 -5.69
C LEU A 12 13.65 8.60 -4.43
N PRO A 13 13.62 9.91 -4.10
CA PRO A 13 12.93 10.99 -4.82
C PRO A 13 13.67 11.39 -6.10
N LEU A 14 12.92 11.93 -7.06
CA LEU A 14 13.50 12.56 -8.25
C LEU A 14 13.85 14.03 -7.98
N PRO A 15 14.70 14.65 -8.82
CA PRO A 15 14.88 16.11 -8.79
C PRO A 15 13.54 16.85 -8.97
N ASP A 16 13.37 17.99 -8.30
CA ASP A 16 12.08 18.73 -8.23
C ASP A 16 11.49 19.12 -9.60
N HIS A 17 12.31 19.22 -10.64
CA HIS A 17 11.87 19.56 -12.00
C HIS A 17 11.36 18.34 -12.80
N VAL A 18 11.42 17.13 -12.22
CA VAL A 18 10.96 15.89 -12.83
C VAL A 18 9.68 15.43 -12.15
N ASP A 19 8.62 15.25 -12.94
CA ASP A 19 7.34 14.75 -12.44
C ASP A 19 7.39 13.23 -12.19
N GLU A 20 7.42 12.83 -10.91
CA GLU A 20 7.47 11.41 -10.51
C GLU A 20 6.33 10.58 -11.11
N ARG A 21 5.14 11.16 -11.26
CA ARG A 21 3.97 10.43 -11.78
C ARG A 21 4.15 10.09 -13.25
N THR A 22 4.68 11.02 -14.03
CA THR A 22 5.02 10.84 -15.45
C THR A 22 6.08 9.75 -15.60
N VAL A 23 7.11 9.75 -14.76
CA VAL A 23 8.15 8.72 -14.78
C VAL A 23 7.60 7.35 -14.42
N CYS A 24 6.83 7.23 -13.33
CA CYS A 24 6.22 5.96 -12.92
C CYS A 24 5.26 5.41 -14.00
N ASN A 25 4.48 6.28 -14.66
CA ASN A 25 3.57 5.89 -15.74
C ASN A 25 4.29 5.64 -17.08
N GLY A 26 5.58 5.97 -17.19
CA GLY A 26 6.42 5.67 -18.35
C GLY A 26 6.97 4.24 -18.34
N ILE A 27 6.95 3.56 -17.19
CA ILE A 27 7.37 2.16 -17.05
C ILE A 27 6.24 1.25 -17.53
N ALA A 28 6.53 0.23 -18.34
CA ALA A 28 5.50 -0.74 -18.73
C ALA A 28 4.91 -1.42 -17.47
N PRO A 29 3.58 -1.53 -17.33
CA PRO A 29 2.94 -2.07 -16.13
C PRO A 29 3.46 -3.46 -15.72
N GLU A 30 3.71 -4.32 -16.70
CA GLU A 30 4.23 -5.67 -16.50
C GLU A 30 5.71 -5.73 -16.07
N LYS A 31 6.43 -4.61 -16.14
CA LYS A 31 7.82 -4.46 -15.69
C LYS A 31 7.97 -3.50 -14.51
N ASP A 32 6.89 -2.92 -14.02
CA ASP A 32 6.89 -1.96 -12.91
C ASP A 32 6.99 -2.70 -11.57
N VAL A 33 8.21 -3.09 -11.20
CA VAL A 33 8.48 -3.88 -10.00
C VAL A 33 8.22 -3.10 -8.70
N ASP A 34 8.11 -1.78 -8.78
CA ASP A 34 7.68 -0.91 -7.67
C ASP A 34 6.16 -0.85 -7.51
N GLY A 35 5.39 -1.24 -8.52
CA GLY A 35 3.92 -1.18 -8.49
C GLY A 35 3.35 0.24 -8.47
N PHE A 36 4.09 1.25 -8.91
CA PHE A 36 3.66 2.66 -8.88
C PHE A 36 2.94 3.13 -10.14
N HIS A 37 3.00 2.34 -11.21
CA HIS A 37 2.26 2.58 -12.44
C HIS A 37 0.75 2.63 -12.14
N ILE A 38 0.04 3.59 -12.73
CA ILE A 38 -1.38 3.82 -12.44
C ILE A 38 -2.26 2.58 -12.66
N ILE A 39 -1.93 1.74 -13.66
CA ILE A 39 -2.61 0.45 -13.89
C ILE A 39 -2.40 -0.51 -12.71
N ASN A 40 -1.20 -0.60 -12.14
CA ASN A 40 -0.92 -1.51 -11.02
C ASN A 40 -1.61 -1.04 -9.74
N ILE A 41 -1.58 0.26 -9.46
CA ILE A 41 -2.32 0.88 -8.35
C ILE A 41 -3.84 0.74 -8.56
N GLY A 42 -4.35 0.99 -9.77
CA GLY A 42 -5.77 0.87 -10.08
C GLY A 42 -6.29 -0.55 -9.88
N ARG A 43 -5.53 -1.56 -10.35
CA ARG A 43 -5.83 -2.98 -10.09
C ARG A 43 -5.78 -3.33 -8.62
N LEU A 44 -4.79 -2.83 -7.86
CA LEU A 44 -4.73 -3.01 -6.40
C LEU A 44 -6.00 -2.46 -5.72
N CYS A 45 -6.44 -1.26 -6.09
CA CYS A 45 -7.64 -0.64 -5.52
C CYS A 45 -8.96 -1.34 -5.91
N LEU A 46 -8.93 -2.19 -6.95
CA LEU A 46 -10.06 -3.00 -7.41
C LEU A 46 -9.93 -4.47 -6.97
N ASP A 47 -8.99 -4.78 -6.07
CA ASP A 47 -8.67 -6.13 -5.61
C ASP A 47 -8.38 -7.14 -6.74
N GLN A 48 -7.73 -6.67 -7.80
CA GLN A 48 -7.28 -7.49 -8.93
C GLN A 48 -5.79 -7.81 -8.80
N HIS A 49 -5.31 -8.82 -9.53
CA HIS A 49 -3.89 -9.12 -9.57
C HIS A 49 -3.08 -7.95 -10.18
N SER A 50 -2.05 -7.52 -9.45
CA SER A 50 -1.09 -6.50 -9.91
C SER A 50 0.26 -6.64 -9.21
N LEU A 51 1.26 -5.90 -9.71
CA LEU A 51 2.47 -5.64 -8.95
C LEU A 51 2.13 -4.64 -7.84
N ILE A 52 2.26 -5.09 -6.59
CA ILE A 52 1.91 -4.32 -5.40
C ILE A 52 3.16 -3.58 -4.92
N PRO A 53 3.05 -2.31 -4.46
CA PRO A 53 4.13 -1.61 -3.80
C PRO A 53 4.88 -2.47 -2.78
N ALA A 54 6.19 -2.62 -2.98
CA ALA A 54 7.00 -3.61 -2.27
C ALA A 54 6.90 -3.47 -0.74
N THR A 55 6.90 -2.25 -0.21
CA THR A 55 6.73 -1.99 1.24
C THR A 55 5.38 -2.45 1.75
N ALA A 56 4.30 -2.21 1.00
CA ALA A 56 2.97 -2.64 1.40
C ALA A 56 2.82 -4.16 1.34
N SER A 57 3.38 -4.79 0.29
CA SER A 57 3.47 -6.25 0.18
C SER A 57 4.27 -6.85 1.33
N ALA A 58 5.38 -6.22 1.74
CA ALA A 58 6.19 -6.68 2.86
C ALA A 58 5.43 -6.61 4.20
N VAL A 59 4.71 -5.52 4.47
CA VAL A 59 3.86 -5.39 5.68
C VAL A 59 2.80 -6.49 5.72
N TRP A 60 2.11 -6.73 4.59
CA TRP A 60 1.12 -7.80 4.47
C TRP A 60 1.72 -9.19 4.72
N GLU A 61 2.90 -9.47 4.14
CA GLU A 61 3.59 -10.74 4.34
C GLU A 61 4.10 -10.93 5.78
N ILE A 62 4.55 -9.88 6.45
CA ILE A 62 4.93 -9.94 7.87
C ILE A 62 3.73 -10.35 8.72
N ILE A 63 2.57 -9.71 8.53
CA ILE A 63 1.33 -10.03 9.26
C ILE A 63 0.95 -11.50 9.05
N LYS A 64 0.87 -11.94 7.79
CA LYS A 64 0.52 -13.33 7.45
C LYS A 64 1.48 -14.35 8.05
N ARG A 65 2.79 -14.13 7.88
CA ARG A 65 3.82 -15.11 8.30
C ARG A 65 4.01 -15.17 9.81
N THR A 66 3.62 -14.12 10.53
CA THR A 66 3.65 -14.10 12.00
C THR A 66 2.35 -14.62 12.62
N GLY A 67 1.33 -14.92 11.81
CA GLY A 67 0.04 -15.44 12.29
C GLY A 67 -0.83 -14.40 13.00
N ILE A 68 -0.62 -13.11 12.71
CA ILE A 68 -1.47 -12.04 13.23
C ILE A 68 -2.81 -12.06 12.48
N GLU A 69 -3.90 -12.29 13.20
CA GLU A 69 -5.26 -12.24 12.63
C GLU A 69 -5.63 -10.81 12.21
N THR A 70 -6.23 -10.65 11.03
CA THR A 70 -6.74 -9.36 10.52
C THR A 70 -8.26 -9.31 10.42
N PHE A 71 -8.91 -10.47 10.21
CA PHE A 71 -10.36 -10.57 10.02
C PHE A 71 -11.13 -9.93 11.18
N GLY A 72 -11.91 -8.88 10.88
CA GLY A 72 -12.70 -8.13 11.84
C GLY A 72 -11.90 -7.31 12.87
N LYS A 73 -10.57 -7.23 12.74
CA LYS A 73 -9.71 -6.49 13.69
C LYS A 73 -9.65 -5.01 13.37
N ASN A 74 -9.42 -4.20 14.40
CA ASN A 74 -9.21 -2.77 14.27
C ASN A 74 -7.74 -2.48 13.91
N VAL A 75 -7.54 -1.82 12.77
CA VAL A 75 -6.20 -1.45 12.31
C VAL A 75 -6.09 0.05 12.14
N VAL A 76 -5.02 0.65 12.65
CA VAL A 76 -4.67 2.05 12.38
C VAL A 76 -3.47 2.10 11.46
N VAL A 77 -3.62 2.78 10.32
CA VAL A 77 -2.52 3.15 9.43
C VAL A 77 -2.25 4.64 9.60
N ALA A 78 -1.15 4.98 10.26
CA ALA A 78 -0.68 6.36 10.41
C ALA A 78 0.23 6.71 9.22
N GLY A 79 -0.34 7.32 8.19
CA GLY A 79 0.34 7.63 6.94
C GLY A 79 -0.58 7.46 5.74
N ARG A 80 -0.51 8.38 4.77
CA ARG A 80 -1.35 8.35 3.55
C ARG A 80 -0.58 8.54 2.25
N SER A 81 0.72 8.23 2.27
CA SER A 81 1.54 8.31 1.07
C SER A 81 0.99 7.36 0.00
N LYS A 82 1.08 7.76 -1.27
CA LYS A 82 0.55 6.98 -2.40
C LYS A 82 1.27 5.64 -2.57
N ASN A 83 2.52 5.56 -2.10
CA ASN A 83 3.41 4.43 -2.33
C ASN A 83 3.46 3.46 -1.13
N VAL A 84 3.02 3.89 0.07
CA VAL A 84 3.12 3.09 1.29
C VAL A 84 1.80 3.06 2.06
N GLY A 85 1.36 4.20 2.61
CA GLY A 85 0.21 4.23 3.52
C GLY A 85 -1.10 3.82 2.86
N MET A 86 -1.41 4.36 1.67
CA MET A 86 -2.63 3.99 0.94
C MET A 86 -2.63 2.51 0.51
N PRO A 87 -1.57 1.97 -0.13
CA PRO A 87 -1.52 0.56 -0.48
C PRO A 87 -1.65 -0.39 0.73
N ILE A 88 -1.01 -0.07 1.87
CA ILE A 88 -1.17 -0.85 3.11
C ILE A 88 -2.63 -0.87 3.55
N ALA A 89 -3.27 0.30 3.61
CA ALA A 89 -4.68 0.39 3.99
C ALA A 89 -5.57 -0.39 3.02
N MET A 90 -5.29 -0.35 1.71
CA MET A 90 -6.02 -1.11 0.70
C MET A 90 -5.92 -2.62 0.92
N LEU A 91 -4.71 -3.15 1.13
CA LEU A 91 -4.51 -4.59 1.35
C LEU A 91 -5.27 -5.10 2.58
N LEU A 92 -5.33 -4.29 3.63
CA LEU A 92 -5.84 -4.71 4.93
C LEU A 92 -7.36 -4.66 5.05
N HIS A 93 -8.04 -3.68 4.44
CA HIS A 93 -9.48 -3.52 4.63
C HIS A 93 -10.35 -4.28 3.64
N THR A 94 -9.81 -4.66 2.48
CA THR A 94 -10.62 -5.26 1.43
C THR A 94 -10.93 -6.73 1.69
N ASP A 95 -11.86 -7.24 0.88
CA ASP A 95 -12.48 -8.56 1.02
C ASP A 95 -11.47 -9.69 0.77
N GLY A 96 -11.43 -10.67 1.69
CA GLY A 96 -10.63 -11.89 1.56
C GLY A 96 -11.03 -12.79 0.37
N GLU A 97 -12.23 -12.64 -0.17
CA GLU A 97 -12.79 -13.47 -1.24
C GLU A 97 -12.62 -12.89 -2.65
N HIS A 98 -12.05 -11.68 -2.79
CA HIS A 98 -11.76 -11.09 -4.10
C HIS A 98 -10.58 -11.78 -4.82
N GLU A 99 -10.41 -11.49 -6.12
CA GLU A 99 -9.35 -12.06 -6.97
C GLU A 99 -7.96 -11.96 -6.32
N ARG A 100 -7.67 -10.81 -5.71
CA ARG A 100 -6.57 -10.62 -4.77
C ARG A 100 -7.12 -10.54 -3.34
N PRO A 101 -6.96 -11.57 -2.51
CA PRO A 101 -7.46 -11.60 -1.13
C PRO A 101 -6.94 -10.44 -0.29
N GLY A 102 -7.87 -9.67 0.31
CA GLY A 102 -7.59 -8.67 1.33
C GLY A 102 -7.49 -9.26 2.73
N GLY A 103 -7.67 -8.40 3.74
CA GLY A 103 -7.53 -8.77 5.15
C GLY A 103 -8.76 -8.61 6.00
N ASP A 104 -9.88 -8.14 5.44
CA ASP A 104 -11.16 -7.97 6.14
C ASP A 104 -11.05 -7.20 7.46
N ALA A 105 -10.08 -6.28 7.56
CA ALA A 105 -9.86 -5.47 8.74
C ALA A 105 -10.68 -4.18 8.71
N THR A 106 -11.09 -3.70 9.88
CA THR A 106 -11.62 -2.34 10.01
C THR A 106 -10.45 -1.35 10.09
N VAL A 107 -10.16 -0.66 9.00
CA VAL A 107 -8.99 0.22 8.88
C VAL A 107 -9.34 1.69 9.11
N THR A 108 -8.64 2.35 10.04
CA THR A 108 -8.61 3.81 10.21
C THR A 108 -7.33 4.39 9.63
N ILE A 109 -7.46 5.38 8.74
CA ILE A 109 -6.31 6.10 8.16
C ILE A 109 -6.11 7.43 8.90
N ALA A 110 -4.95 7.59 9.54
CA ALA A 110 -4.52 8.85 10.14
C ALA A 110 -3.44 9.54 9.29
N HIS A 111 -3.32 10.85 9.40
CA HIS A 111 -2.35 11.63 8.63
C HIS A 111 -1.98 12.95 9.32
N ARG A 112 -1.17 13.78 8.65
CA ARG A 112 -0.64 15.07 9.14
C ARG A 112 -1.66 16.08 9.70
N TYR A 113 -2.96 15.85 9.51
CA TYR A 113 -4.04 16.73 9.97
C TYR A 113 -4.96 16.05 10.99
N THR A 114 -4.71 14.78 11.32
CA THR A 114 -5.41 14.08 12.40
C THR A 114 -4.95 14.71 13.72
N PRO A 115 -5.84 15.32 14.51
CA PRO A 115 -5.47 15.89 15.80
C PRO A 115 -4.91 14.81 16.73
N LYS A 116 -3.97 15.18 17.60
CA LYS A 116 -3.31 14.24 18.53
C LYS A 116 -4.31 13.44 19.37
N GLU A 117 -5.35 14.09 19.89
CA GLU A 117 -6.37 13.42 20.69
C GLU A 117 -7.17 12.39 19.87
N GLN A 118 -7.45 12.68 18.59
CA GLN A 118 -8.12 11.73 17.70
C GLN A 118 -7.21 10.55 17.37
N LEU A 119 -5.94 10.81 17.06
CA LEU A 119 -4.95 9.76 16.83
C LEU A 119 -4.83 8.83 18.05
N LYS A 120 -4.79 9.41 19.26
CA LYS A 120 -4.77 8.66 20.51
C LYS A 120 -6.02 7.77 20.66
N THR A 121 -7.21 8.33 20.46
CA THR A 121 -8.47 7.56 20.55
C THR A 121 -8.44 6.34 19.64
N HIS A 122 -8.09 6.51 18.36
CA HIS A 122 -8.08 5.39 17.41
C HIS A 122 -6.97 4.37 17.70
N THR A 123 -5.78 4.81 18.10
CA THR A 123 -4.67 3.89 18.44
C THR A 123 -4.93 3.08 19.71
N GLN A 124 -5.70 3.60 20.67
CA GLN A 124 -6.12 2.86 21.86
C GLN A 124 -7.13 1.74 21.56
N LEU A 125 -7.85 1.82 20.44
CA LEU A 125 -8.84 0.83 20.00
C LEU A 125 -8.25 -0.21 19.02
N ALA A 126 -7.02 0.01 18.55
CA ALA A 126 -6.41 -0.77 17.49
C ALA A 126 -5.78 -2.06 18.02
N ASP A 127 -6.07 -3.17 17.34
CA ASP A 127 -5.35 -4.43 17.51
C ASP A 127 -3.99 -4.38 16.79
N ILE A 128 -3.91 -3.64 15.67
CA ILE A 128 -2.70 -3.49 14.86
C ILE A 128 -2.49 -2.00 14.55
N ILE A 129 -1.27 -1.51 14.78
CA ILE A 129 -0.86 -0.14 14.42
C ILE A 129 0.29 -0.22 13.43
N ILE A 130 0.11 0.41 12.26
CA ILE A 130 1.13 0.52 11.22
C ILE A 130 1.49 1.99 11.06
N VAL A 131 2.76 2.32 11.29
CA VAL A 131 3.27 3.70 11.20
C VAL A 131 4.11 3.87 9.94
N ALA A 132 3.69 4.77 9.06
CA ALA A 132 4.30 5.10 7.78
C ALA A 132 4.14 6.60 7.46
N ALA A 133 4.38 7.45 8.46
CA ALA A 133 4.16 8.90 8.45
C ALA A 133 5.46 9.69 8.49
#